data_AF-A0A0P8UZM2-F1
#
_entry.id   AF-A0A0P8UZM2-F1
#
_cell.length_a   1.000
_cell.length_b   1.000
_cell.length_c   1.000
_cell.angle_alpha   90.00
_cell.angle_beta   90.00
_cell.angle_gamma   90.00
#
_symmetry.space_group_name_H-M   'P 1'
#
loop_
_entity.id
_entity.type
_entity.pdbx_description
1 polymer ?
#
loop_
_entity_poly.entity_id
_entity_poly.type
_entity_poly.pdbx_seq_one_letter_code
_entity_poly.pdbx_strand_id
1 'polypeptide(L)'
;MKNRKNLVIILTVVLLSATLIQVFRSEILENIFGIRQKEKAIDFKYISTEIPNSYNKILVLFSDKDKGSKDLYKNIFYTFKMAKLNCNYLKIDSDKVAEEIKKLKHDDLLVIGTERVYELKNYKSILEYINNGGKAVFLVRGYYPPFDKMIGIAQNRGFSNGIVEGYKSMVKFFPGLDEIEIKDKKVSNSILDVDLDKDVNILAVAEKRPIVWIHEYGRGKVLYVNSTLLMDKANRGLLLQYTSYINDYFLTTIFNGKIVDIDDFPAPIKPGRDEIIYNQYHMNNRQFYRNIWWSFLYNLAEKYNLKYTGLVIGTYSNDTTSPIRKLNKQELNDIKYFGRKLAELNGEIGIHGYNHNSLALKGQMEFEKYSYTPWESFKTIEEGLKVLKGELEKLFGDVKIFTYVPPSNIISRDGKIAVKKVFKDVKVFAGLYTGEKEKSVLYQEFGKDPDIPDTYDFPRISAGYHYDKKLMWDIYNGIAHYGIFNHFIHPDDLLDVERSKGMTWRKLEKNFERIIKEVYNNFPFLVPMTDYEAYINYLKLEKLKVYTKKVDNTIYIYYENGVVPIYHFLRSKEKVKKVEGGYYKLIDKDRNLYLIEGRSPVVKVILE
;
A
#
# COMPACT_ATOMS: atom_id res chain seq x y z
N MET A 1 33.88 49.98 38.88
CA MET A 1 34.57 49.50 37.65
C MET A 1 34.31 48.03 37.30
N LYS A 2 34.31 47.09 38.26
CA LYS A 2 34.12 45.64 38.01
C LYS A 2 32.80 45.27 37.29
N ASN A 3 31.68 45.89 37.67
CA ASN A 3 30.37 45.64 37.04
C ASN A 3 30.25 46.13 35.59
N ARG A 4 30.96 47.21 35.20
CA ARG A 4 30.99 47.68 33.81
C ARG A 4 31.73 46.69 32.89
N LYS A 5 32.82 46.11 33.37
CA LYS A 5 33.62 45.13 32.61
C LYS A 5 32.83 43.85 32.36
N ASN A 6 32.12 43.35 33.38
CA ASN A 6 31.25 42.17 33.25
C ASN A 6 30.06 42.42 32.31
N LEU A 7 29.44 43.61 32.39
CA LEU A 7 28.34 43.98 31.49
C LEU A 7 28.79 44.03 30.03
N VAL A 8 29.98 44.59 29.75
CA VAL A 8 30.56 44.63 28.41
C VAL A 8 30.81 43.22 27.89
N ILE A 9 31.38 42.32 28.70
CA ILE A 9 31.62 40.93 28.30
C ILE A 9 30.31 40.21 27.95
N ILE A 10 29.27 40.35 28.79
CA ILE A 10 27.96 39.73 28.54
C ILE A 10 27.35 40.27 27.25
N LEU A 11 27.38 41.60 27.04
CA LEU A 11 26.86 42.21 25.83
C LEU A 11 27.63 41.74 24.58
N THR A 12 28.96 41.62 24.66
CA THR A 12 29.78 41.09 23.56
C THR A 12 29.45 39.64 23.25
N VAL A 13 29.26 38.79 24.26
CA VAL A 13 28.87 37.38 24.06
C VAL A 13 27.47 37.27 23.45
N VAL A 14 26.50 38.07 23.92
CA VAL A 14 25.15 38.11 23.35
C VAL A 14 25.19 38.61 21.90
N LEU A 15 25.96 39.66 21.62
CA LEU A 15 26.09 40.19 20.26
C LEU A 15 26.75 39.17 19.34
N LEU A 16 27.86 38.56 19.75
CA LEU A 16 28.54 37.51 18.99
C LEU A 16 27.62 36.31 18.75
N SER A 17 26.86 35.89 19.76
CA SER A 17 25.89 34.79 19.62
C SER A 17 24.77 35.17 18.65
N ALA A 18 24.24 36.39 18.74
CA ALA A 18 23.21 36.89 17.83
C ALA A 18 23.73 37.02 16.40
N THR A 19 24.95 37.54 16.20
CA THR A 19 25.61 37.62 14.90
C THR A 19 25.89 36.22 14.35
N LEU A 20 26.37 35.29 15.18
CA LEU A 20 26.62 33.90 14.79
C LEU A 20 25.31 33.22 14.37
N ILE A 21 24.25 33.35 15.16
CA ILE A 21 22.91 32.85 14.82
C ILE A 21 22.45 33.49 13.50
N GLN A 22 22.68 34.78 13.29
CA GLN A 22 22.24 35.47 12.08
C GLN A 22 23.07 35.12 10.84
N VAL A 23 24.35 34.79 11.01
CA VAL A 23 25.19 34.20 9.98
C VAL A 23 24.68 32.80 9.63
N PHE A 24 24.42 31.94 10.62
CA PHE A 24 23.84 30.61 10.41
C PHE A 24 22.41 30.65 9.83
N ARG A 25 21.64 31.71 10.10
CA ARG A 25 20.33 31.98 9.48
C ARG A 25 20.40 32.74 8.17
N SER A 26 21.59 33.16 7.73
CA SER A 26 21.73 33.91 6.48
C SER A 26 21.55 32.98 5.28
N GLU A 27 20.92 33.49 4.22
CA GLU A 27 20.74 32.77 2.96
C GLU A 27 22.08 32.30 2.34
N ILE A 28 23.21 32.89 2.77
CA ILE A 28 24.55 32.58 2.29
C ILE A 28 24.96 31.16 2.69
N LEU A 29 24.80 30.77 3.96
CA LEU A 29 25.13 29.40 4.41
C LEU A 29 24.13 28.37 3.86
N GLU A 30 22.85 28.74 3.74
CA GLU A 30 21.86 27.86 3.09
C GLU A 30 22.23 27.58 1.62
N ASN A 31 22.64 28.60 0.86
CA ASN A 31 23.06 28.42 -0.54
C ASN A 31 24.37 27.61 -0.69
N ILE A 32 25.19 27.50 0.36
CA ILE A 32 26.43 26.71 0.35
C ILE A 32 26.14 25.21 0.58
N PHE A 33 25.09 24.86 1.33
CA PHE A 33 24.74 23.47 1.63
C PHE A 33 23.53 22.99 0.82
N GLY A 34 23.80 22.13 -0.17
CA GLY A 34 22.78 21.40 -0.92
C GLY A 34 22.12 20.28 -0.13
N ILE A 35 20.95 19.82 -0.60
CA ILE A 35 20.23 18.70 0.00
C ILE A 35 20.90 17.39 -0.39
N ARG A 36 21.18 16.53 0.59
CA ARG A 36 21.80 15.22 0.36
C ARG A 36 20.74 14.18 0.02
N GLN A 37 20.28 14.19 -1.23
CA GLN A 37 19.44 13.14 -1.81
C GLN A 37 20.19 12.49 -2.97
N LYS A 38 20.87 11.38 -2.68
CA LYS A 38 21.76 10.69 -3.61
C LYS A 38 21.31 9.25 -3.83
N GLU A 39 21.69 8.70 -4.97
CA GLU A 39 21.46 7.29 -5.27
C GLU A 39 22.26 6.43 -4.28
N LYS A 40 21.61 5.42 -3.71
CA LYS A 40 22.26 4.44 -2.84
C LYS A 40 22.84 3.34 -3.73
N ALA A 41 24.12 3.02 -3.55
CA ALA A 41 24.71 1.86 -4.21
C ALA A 41 23.97 0.59 -3.77
N ILE A 42 23.49 -0.18 -4.74
CA ILE A 42 22.73 -1.40 -4.51
C ILE A 42 23.69 -2.59 -4.63
N ASP A 43 24.17 -3.07 -3.50
CA ASP A 43 24.94 -4.31 -3.39
C ASP A 43 24.26 -5.24 -2.39
N PHE A 44 23.28 -6.01 -2.88
CA PHE A 44 22.55 -6.95 -2.04
C PHE A 44 23.35 -8.22 -1.82
N LYS A 45 23.59 -8.54 -0.55
CA LYS A 45 24.10 -9.84 -0.14
C LYS A 45 22.95 -10.84 -0.04
N TYR A 46 22.92 -11.75 -0.99
CA TYR A 46 21.89 -12.79 -1.04
C TYR A 46 22.28 -14.00 -0.18
N ILE A 47 21.29 -14.56 0.49
CA ILE A 47 21.36 -15.83 1.20
C ILE A 47 20.46 -16.86 0.51
N SER A 48 20.96 -18.08 0.39
CA SER A 48 20.23 -19.22 -0.20
C SER A 48 20.59 -20.49 0.55
N THR A 49 19.67 -21.45 0.57
CA THR A 49 19.87 -22.81 1.06
C THR A 49 19.34 -23.82 0.05
N GLU A 50 19.76 -25.07 0.16
CA GLU A 50 19.12 -26.18 -0.54
C GLU A 50 17.66 -26.30 -0.08
N ILE A 51 16.75 -26.43 -1.05
CA ILE A 51 15.31 -26.54 -0.80
C ILE A 51 14.93 -28.01 -0.64
N PRO A 52 14.21 -28.39 0.43
CA PRO A 52 13.83 -29.78 0.63
C PRO A 52 12.90 -30.27 -0.48
N ASN A 53 12.98 -31.57 -0.81
CA ASN A 53 12.08 -32.20 -1.80
C ASN A 53 10.58 -32.13 -1.44
N SER A 54 10.26 -31.87 -0.16
CA SER A 54 8.89 -31.70 0.32
C SER A 54 8.76 -30.39 1.10
N TYR A 55 7.82 -29.55 0.67
CA TYR A 55 7.41 -28.28 1.27
C TYR A 55 5.93 -28.06 0.95
N ASN A 56 5.27 -27.16 1.68
CA ASN A 56 3.85 -26.85 1.50
C ASN A 56 3.59 -26.19 0.16
N LYS A 57 2.57 -26.69 -0.55
CA LYS A 57 2.15 -26.22 -1.87
C LYS A 57 0.70 -25.76 -1.84
N ILE A 58 0.35 -24.91 -2.79
CA ILE A 58 -1.02 -24.47 -3.03
C ILE A 58 -1.38 -24.79 -4.48
N LEU A 59 -2.44 -25.56 -4.71
CA LEU A 59 -3.04 -25.73 -6.03
C LEU A 59 -4.19 -24.74 -6.17
N VAL A 60 -4.09 -23.83 -7.12
CA VAL A 60 -5.12 -22.84 -7.44
C VAL A 60 -5.87 -23.28 -8.70
N LEU A 61 -7.15 -23.58 -8.55
CA LEU A 61 -8.07 -23.80 -9.67
C LEU A 61 -8.75 -22.49 -10.03
N PHE A 62 -8.64 -22.06 -11.28
CA PHE A 62 -9.22 -20.80 -11.75
C PHE A 62 -9.94 -20.97 -13.09
N SER A 63 -10.69 -19.94 -13.49
CA SER A 63 -11.23 -19.81 -14.84
C SER A 63 -10.92 -18.42 -15.40
N ASP A 64 -10.75 -18.33 -16.71
CA ASP A 64 -10.56 -17.08 -17.45
C ASP A 64 -11.67 -16.84 -18.48
N LYS A 65 -12.84 -17.45 -18.31
CA LYS A 65 -13.95 -17.37 -19.27
C LYS A 65 -14.80 -16.11 -19.11
N ASP A 66 -15.08 -15.70 -17.87
CA ASP A 66 -15.88 -14.51 -17.57
C ASP A 66 -15.07 -13.45 -16.80
N LYS A 67 -15.62 -12.23 -16.72
CA LYS A 67 -14.96 -11.10 -16.07
C LYS A 67 -14.71 -11.34 -14.57
N GLY A 68 -15.69 -11.87 -13.84
CA GLY A 68 -15.57 -12.11 -12.40
C GLY A 68 -14.48 -13.14 -12.08
N SER A 69 -14.44 -14.24 -12.84
CA SER A 69 -13.38 -15.25 -12.70
C SER A 69 -11.99 -14.68 -13.06
N LYS A 70 -11.88 -13.85 -14.11
CA LYS A 70 -10.62 -13.15 -14.46
C LYS A 70 -10.14 -12.20 -13.36
N ASP A 71 -11.06 -11.43 -12.79
CA ASP A 71 -10.75 -10.45 -11.74
C ASP A 71 -10.33 -11.17 -10.44
N LEU A 72 -11.04 -12.23 -10.06
CA LEU A 72 -10.65 -13.08 -8.92
C LEU A 72 -9.30 -13.77 -9.15
N TYR A 73 -9.06 -14.35 -10.33
CA TYR A 73 -7.78 -14.96 -10.66
C TYR A 73 -6.63 -13.95 -10.53
N LYS A 74 -6.79 -12.74 -11.06
CA LYS A 74 -5.80 -11.66 -10.89
C LYS A 74 -5.57 -11.34 -9.42
N ASN A 75 -6.64 -11.24 -8.63
CA ASN A 75 -6.52 -10.97 -7.20
C ASN A 75 -5.76 -12.07 -6.49
N ILE A 76 -6.07 -13.34 -6.74
CA ILE A 76 -5.33 -14.48 -6.18
C ILE A 76 -3.86 -14.43 -6.61
N PHE A 77 -3.59 -14.27 -7.91
CA PHE A 77 -2.24 -14.28 -8.46
C PHE A 77 -1.36 -13.21 -7.83
N TYR A 78 -1.79 -11.95 -7.83
CA TYR A 78 -1.00 -10.86 -7.26
C TYR A 78 -0.86 -11.00 -5.74
N THR A 79 -1.91 -11.46 -5.06
CA THR A 79 -1.89 -11.67 -3.60
C THR A 79 -0.88 -12.73 -3.20
N PHE A 80 -0.93 -13.89 -3.84
CA PHE A 80 -0.07 -15.03 -3.51
C PHE A 80 1.38 -14.81 -3.99
N LYS A 81 1.56 -14.11 -5.11
CA LYS A 81 2.88 -13.70 -5.60
C LYS A 81 3.58 -12.77 -4.61
N MET A 82 2.88 -11.77 -4.07
CA MET A 82 3.45 -10.87 -3.07
C MET A 82 3.80 -11.61 -1.78
N ALA A 83 2.88 -12.46 -1.30
CA ALA A 83 3.07 -13.23 -0.08
C ALA A 83 4.16 -14.34 -0.18
N LYS A 84 4.73 -14.54 -1.37
CA LYS A 84 5.73 -15.58 -1.70
C LYS A 84 5.23 -17.00 -1.46
N LEU A 85 3.98 -17.26 -1.82
CA LEU A 85 3.37 -18.58 -1.69
C LEU A 85 3.73 -19.48 -2.88
N ASN A 86 3.92 -20.77 -2.60
CA ASN A 86 4.28 -21.77 -3.60
C ASN A 86 3.03 -22.30 -4.31
N CYS A 87 2.60 -21.60 -5.36
CA CYS A 87 1.36 -21.88 -6.06
C CYS A 87 1.57 -22.57 -7.41
N ASN A 88 0.77 -23.60 -7.69
CA ASN A 88 0.52 -24.11 -9.03
C ASN A 88 -0.87 -23.62 -9.49
N TYR A 89 -0.97 -23.06 -10.69
CA TYR A 89 -2.21 -22.51 -11.23
C TYR A 89 -2.71 -23.40 -12.37
N LEU A 90 -3.94 -23.88 -12.25
CA LEU A 90 -4.55 -24.77 -13.23
C LEU A 90 -5.95 -24.30 -13.59
N LYS A 91 -6.28 -24.34 -14.88
CA LYS A 91 -7.66 -24.07 -15.32
C LYS A 91 -8.58 -25.17 -14.82
N ILE A 92 -9.74 -24.78 -14.30
CA ILE A 92 -10.68 -25.69 -13.65
C ILE A 92 -11.27 -26.76 -14.60
N ASP A 93 -11.29 -26.48 -15.91
CA ASP A 93 -11.76 -27.40 -16.96
C ASP A 93 -10.64 -28.29 -17.54
N SER A 94 -9.43 -28.24 -16.99
CA SER A 94 -8.30 -29.06 -17.44
C SER A 94 -8.47 -30.54 -17.05
N ASP A 95 -8.10 -31.45 -17.96
CA ASP A 95 -8.06 -32.90 -17.69
C ASP A 95 -7.05 -33.29 -16.59
N LYS A 96 -6.09 -32.41 -16.30
CA LYS A 96 -5.05 -32.65 -15.28
C LYS A 96 -5.51 -32.39 -13.85
N VAL A 97 -6.69 -31.78 -13.65
CA VAL A 97 -7.15 -31.37 -12.31
C VAL A 97 -7.17 -32.53 -11.32
N ALA A 98 -7.75 -33.67 -11.72
CA ALA A 98 -7.83 -34.84 -10.84
C ALA A 98 -6.45 -35.45 -10.54
N GLU A 99 -5.52 -35.40 -11.48
CA GLU A 99 -4.14 -35.87 -11.30
C GLU A 99 -3.38 -34.96 -10.32
N GLU A 100 -3.49 -33.64 -10.48
CA GLU A 100 -2.82 -32.66 -9.63
C GLU A 100 -3.37 -32.66 -8.20
N ILE A 101 -4.68 -32.85 -8.02
CA ILE A 101 -5.27 -32.98 -6.67
C ILE A 101 -4.72 -34.21 -5.95
N LYS A 102 -4.54 -35.35 -6.64
CA LYS A 102 -3.96 -36.57 -6.04
C LYS A 102 -2.52 -36.40 -5.56
N LYS A 103 -1.80 -35.39 -6.07
CA LYS A 103 -0.43 -35.07 -5.65
C LYS A 103 -0.39 -34.24 -4.36
N LEU A 104 -1.52 -33.67 -3.94
CA LEU A 104 -1.61 -32.86 -2.73
C LEU A 104 -1.52 -33.72 -1.47
N LYS A 105 -0.76 -33.24 -0.50
CA LYS A 105 -0.64 -33.80 0.85
C LYS A 105 -1.63 -33.09 1.78
N HIS A 106 -1.81 -33.63 2.98
CA HIS A 106 -2.71 -33.06 3.99
C HIS A 106 -2.35 -31.62 4.43
N ASP A 107 -1.07 -31.24 4.33
CA ASP A 107 -0.55 -29.90 4.64
C ASP A 107 -0.56 -28.94 3.45
N ASP A 108 -0.91 -29.43 2.26
CA ASP A 108 -1.09 -28.60 1.08
C ASP A 108 -2.49 -27.98 1.07
N LEU A 109 -2.67 -26.94 0.26
CA LEU A 109 -3.94 -26.21 0.17
C LEU A 109 -4.53 -26.28 -1.24
N LEU A 110 -5.80 -26.64 -1.34
CA LEU A 110 -6.57 -26.47 -2.56
C LEU A 110 -7.32 -25.13 -2.52
N VAL A 111 -7.11 -24.26 -3.50
CA VAL A 111 -7.81 -22.97 -3.62
C VAL A 111 -8.67 -23.00 -4.88
N ILE A 112 -9.96 -22.73 -4.74
CA ILE A 112 -10.92 -22.63 -5.83
C ILE A 112 -11.28 -21.16 -6.01
N GLY A 113 -10.79 -20.58 -7.10
CA GLY A 113 -10.88 -19.16 -7.44
C GLY A 113 -11.84 -18.87 -8.59
N THR A 114 -12.98 -19.56 -8.66
CA THR A 114 -13.96 -19.40 -9.74
C THR A 114 -15.35 -19.86 -9.30
N GLU A 115 -16.39 -19.20 -9.79
CA GLU A 115 -17.79 -19.63 -9.61
C GLU A 115 -18.14 -20.84 -10.50
N ARG A 116 -17.30 -21.11 -11.51
CA ARG A 116 -17.51 -22.12 -12.56
C ARG A 116 -17.10 -23.54 -12.16
N VAL A 117 -17.35 -23.91 -10.90
CA VAL A 117 -17.02 -25.25 -10.38
C VAL A 117 -17.75 -26.37 -11.10
N TYR A 118 -18.88 -26.08 -11.76
CA TYR A 118 -19.60 -27.02 -12.60
C TYR A 118 -18.84 -27.46 -13.86
N GLU A 119 -17.75 -26.78 -14.24
CA GLU A 119 -16.89 -27.18 -15.35
C GLU A 119 -15.88 -28.28 -14.97
N LEU A 120 -15.82 -28.67 -13.69
CA LEU A 120 -14.98 -29.76 -13.22
C LEU A 120 -15.41 -31.08 -13.88
N LYS A 121 -14.50 -31.68 -14.66
CA LYS A 121 -14.73 -33.00 -15.26
C LYS A 121 -14.83 -34.12 -14.21
N ASN A 122 -14.09 -33.99 -13.10
CA ASN A 122 -14.10 -34.96 -12.01
C ASN A 122 -14.09 -34.28 -10.64
N TYR A 123 -15.26 -33.83 -10.21
CA TYR A 123 -15.46 -33.20 -8.90
C TYR A 123 -15.23 -34.15 -7.71
N LYS A 124 -15.35 -35.48 -7.91
CA LYS A 124 -15.15 -36.47 -6.84
C LYS A 124 -13.72 -36.45 -6.29
N SER A 125 -12.73 -36.12 -7.12
CA SER A 125 -11.35 -35.95 -6.66
C SER A 125 -11.20 -34.88 -5.56
N ILE A 126 -11.98 -33.79 -5.62
CA ILE A 126 -12.01 -32.75 -4.59
C ILE A 126 -12.67 -33.29 -3.32
N LEU A 127 -13.81 -33.98 -3.44
CA LEU A 127 -14.50 -34.61 -2.32
C LEU A 127 -13.61 -35.61 -1.59
N GLU A 128 -12.93 -36.49 -2.33
CA GLU A 128 -12.00 -37.49 -1.79
C GLU A 128 -10.81 -36.86 -1.08
N TYR A 129 -10.21 -35.82 -1.68
CA TYR A 129 -9.09 -35.09 -1.07
C TYR A 129 -9.47 -34.51 0.29
N ILE A 130 -10.59 -33.79 0.35
CA ILE A 130 -11.06 -33.13 1.58
C ILE A 130 -11.48 -34.20 2.60
N ASN A 131 -12.29 -35.19 2.20
CA ASN A 131 -12.72 -36.26 3.08
C ASN A 131 -11.54 -37.00 3.74
N ASN A 132 -10.40 -37.09 3.04
CA ASN A 132 -9.20 -37.75 3.54
C ASN A 132 -8.31 -36.92 4.46
N GLY A 133 -8.63 -35.65 4.72
CA GLY A 133 -7.85 -34.75 5.58
C GLY A 133 -7.38 -33.46 4.90
N GLY A 134 -7.67 -33.30 3.60
CA GLY A 134 -7.29 -32.11 2.84
C GLY A 134 -8.02 -30.84 3.28
N LYS A 135 -7.40 -29.70 3.00
CA LYS A 135 -7.96 -28.37 3.25
C LYS A 135 -8.28 -27.69 1.93
N ALA A 136 -9.47 -27.10 1.82
CA ALA A 136 -9.88 -26.36 0.63
C ALA A 136 -10.44 -24.98 0.96
N VAL A 137 -10.19 -23.99 0.11
CA VAL A 137 -10.74 -22.64 0.21
C VAL A 137 -11.44 -22.28 -1.08
N PHE A 138 -12.75 -22.03 -1.01
CA PHE A 138 -13.53 -21.47 -2.10
C PHE A 138 -13.62 -19.96 -1.89
N LEU A 139 -12.99 -19.20 -2.78
CA LEU A 139 -12.87 -17.74 -2.64
C LEU A 139 -14.05 -16.96 -3.23
N VAL A 140 -15.05 -17.66 -3.74
CA VAL A 140 -16.28 -17.09 -4.28
C VAL A 140 -17.39 -18.13 -4.26
N ARG A 141 -18.64 -17.66 -4.25
CA ARG A 141 -19.82 -18.52 -4.33
C ARG A 141 -19.91 -19.20 -5.70
N GLY A 142 -20.45 -20.42 -5.74
CA GLY A 142 -20.81 -21.08 -7.00
C GLY A 142 -21.99 -22.00 -6.79
N TYR A 143 -23.03 -21.90 -7.63
CA TYR A 143 -24.17 -22.80 -7.55
C TYR A 143 -23.80 -24.16 -8.15
N TYR A 144 -23.55 -25.15 -7.28
CA TYR A 144 -23.22 -26.50 -7.70
C TYR A 144 -23.64 -27.53 -6.64
N PRO A 145 -24.86 -28.08 -6.74
CA PRO A 145 -25.45 -28.98 -5.75
C PRO A 145 -24.57 -30.16 -5.30
N PRO A 146 -23.72 -30.78 -6.16
CA PRO A 146 -22.82 -31.84 -5.71
C PRO A 146 -21.83 -31.43 -4.60
N PHE A 147 -21.60 -30.13 -4.40
CA PHE A 147 -20.73 -29.62 -3.33
C PHE A 147 -21.48 -29.18 -2.08
N ASP A 148 -22.80 -28.98 -2.12
CA ASP A 148 -23.58 -28.37 -1.02
C ASP A 148 -23.26 -29.02 0.35
N LYS A 149 -23.35 -30.35 0.43
CA LYS A 149 -23.01 -31.09 1.66
C LYS A 149 -21.55 -30.89 2.12
N MET A 150 -20.61 -30.85 1.18
CA MET A 150 -19.18 -30.67 1.51
C MET A 150 -18.92 -29.26 2.07
N ILE A 151 -19.59 -28.25 1.52
CA ILE A 151 -19.45 -26.86 1.96
C ILE A 151 -20.43 -26.48 3.08
N GLY A 152 -21.20 -27.42 3.62
CA GLY A 152 -22.08 -27.20 4.79
C GLY A 152 -23.38 -26.44 4.47
N ILE A 153 -23.91 -26.60 3.25
CA ILE A 153 -25.21 -26.07 2.85
C ILE A 153 -26.26 -27.19 2.96
N ALA A 154 -27.25 -26.98 3.83
CA ALA A 154 -28.39 -27.87 4.01
C ALA A 154 -29.45 -27.66 2.92
N GLN A 155 -29.70 -26.40 2.56
CA GLN A 155 -30.62 -26.03 1.47
C GLN A 155 -30.00 -24.92 0.62
N ASN A 156 -29.92 -25.15 -0.69
CA ASN A 156 -29.42 -24.19 -1.66
C ASN A 156 -30.57 -23.71 -2.55
N ARG A 157 -30.98 -22.44 -2.42
CA ARG A 157 -32.07 -21.82 -3.20
C ARG A 157 -31.54 -21.05 -4.41
N GLY A 158 -30.27 -21.21 -4.75
CA GLY A 158 -29.63 -20.51 -5.87
C GLY A 158 -29.16 -19.12 -5.49
N PHE A 159 -29.01 -18.24 -6.48
CA PHE A 159 -28.55 -16.87 -6.25
C PHE A 159 -29.65 -16.03 -5.58
N SER A 160 -29.28 -15.26 -4.56
CA SER A 160 -30.21 -14.32 -3.94
C SER A 160 -30.62 -13.23 -4.93
N ASN A 161 -31.88 -12.82 -4.86
CA ASN A 161 -32.36 -11.63 -5.58
C ASN A 161 -31.79 -10.38 -4.89
N GLY A 162 -31.01 -9.59 -5.63
CA GLY A 162 -30.45 -8.32 -5.15
C GLY A 162 -29.00 -8.39 -4.63
N ILE A 163 -28.49 -7.23 -4.23
CA ILE A 163 -27.17 -7.04 -3.65
C ILE A 163 -27.33 -6.98 -2.14
N VAL A 164 -26.48 -7.70 -1.41
CA VAL A 164 -26.39 -7.63 0.05
C VAL A 164 -25.23 -6.73 0.41
N GLU A 165 -25.47 -5.67 1.17
CA GLU A 165 -24.46 -4.68 1.48
C GLU A 165 -23.73 -4.96 2.80
N GLY A 166 -22.49 -4.47 2.88
CA GLY A 166 -21.70 -4.48 4.09
C GLY A 166 -20.92 -5.76 4.35
N TYR A 167 -20.30 -5.75 5.53
CA TYR A 167 -19.42 -6.80 6.04
C TYR A 167 -19.30 -6.64 7.55
N LYS A 168 -19.42 -7.75 8.26
CA LYS A 168 -19.10 -7.86 9.68
C LYS A 168 -18.41 -9.18 9.94
N SER A 169 -17.23 -9.13 10.55
CA SER A 169 -16.59 -10.34 11.05
C SER A 169 -17.25 -10.85 12.32
N MET A 170 -17.31 -12.17 12.45
CA MET A 170 -17.80 -12.88 13.64
C MET A 170 -16.66 -13.50 14.45
N VAL A 171 -15.42 -13.42 13.93
CA VAL A 171 -14.23 -14.02 14.52
C VAL A 171 -13.07 -13.05 14.52
N LYS A 172 -12.12 -13.24 15.43
CA LYS A 172 -10.84 -12.51 15.38
C LYS A 172 -9.91 -13.22 14.41
N PHE A 173 -9.46 -12.53 13.37
CA PHE A 173 -8.50 -13.05 12.40
C PHE A 173 -7.38 -12.06 12.08
N PHE A 174 -7.62 -10.76 11.93
CA PHE A 174 -6.56 -9.78 11.65
C PHE A 174 -6.89 -8.42 12.24
N PRO A 175 -5.97 -7.77 13.00
CA PRO A 175 -6.25 -6.50 13.67
C PRO A 175 -6.81 -5.46 12.70
N GLY A 176 -7.91 -4.82 13.09
CA GLY A 176 -8.63 -3.84 12.26
C GLY A 176 -9.66 -4.44 11.30
N LEU A 177 -9.31 -5.49 10.52
CA LEU A 177 -10.25 -6.07 9.54
C LEU A 177 -11.43 -6.80 10.18
N ASP A 178 -11.23 -7.40 11.36
CA ASP A 178 -12.28 -8.06 12.14
C ASP A 178 -13.02 -7.12 13.12
N GLU A 179 -12.52 -5.89 13.28
CA GLU A 179 -13.08 -4.88 14.18
C GLU A 179 -13.96 -3.88 13.43
N ILE A 180 -13.70 -3.66 12.14
CA ILE A 180 -14.50 -2.77 11.29
C ILE A 180 -15.74 -3.49 10.78
N GLU A 181 -16.88 -2.84 11.00
CA GLU A 181 -18.16 -3.18 10.37
C GLU A 181 -18.48 -2.13 9.28
N ILE A 182 -18.61 -2.59 8.04
CA ILE A 182 -19.11 -1.83 6.89
C ILE A 182 -20.60 -2.14 6.73
N LYS A 183 -21.44 -1.12 6.55
CA LYS A 183 -22.91 -1.26 6.48
C LYS A 183 -23.52 -0.71 5.20
N ASP A 184 -22.69 -0.45 4.19
CA ASP A 184 -23.14 0.19 2.95
C ASP A 184 -22.44 -0.41 1.73
N LYS A 185 -22.88 0.06 0.55
CA LYS A 185 -22.39 -0.30 -0.78
C LYS A 185 -20.87 -0.29 -1.02
N LYS A 186 -20.05 0.28 -0.13
CA LYS A 186 -18.57 0.12 -0.19
C LYS A 186 -18.18 -1.35 -0.25
N VAL A 187 -18.93 -2.22 0.42
CA VAL A 187 -18.82 -3.68 0.25
C VAL A 187 -20.16 -4.19 -0.27
N SER A 188 -20.19 -4.59 -1.53
CA SER A 188 -21.37 -5.12 -2.20
C SER A 188 -21.18 -6.61 -2.48
N ASN A 189 -22.13 -7.42 -2.04
CA ASN A 189 -22.07 -8.88 -2.14
C ASN A 189 -23.21 -9.38 -3.03
N SER A 190 -22.90 -10.09 -4.11
CA SER A 190 -23.83 -11.10 -4.63
C SER A 190 -23.58 -12.40 -3.86
N ILE A 191 -24.64 -13.07 -3.43
CA ILE A 191 -24.58 -14.26 -2.56
C ILE A 191 -25.54 -15.35 -3.08
N LEU A 192 -25.30 -16.60 -2.67
CA LEU A 192 -26.32 -17.65 -2.75
C LEU A 192 -27.27 -17.51 -1.55
N ASP A 193 -28.55 -17.77 -1.77
CA ASP A 193 -29.54 -17.91 -0.72
C ASP A 193 -29.53 -19.35 -0.20
N VAL A 194 -29.05 -19.50 1.03
CA VAL A 194 -28.72 -20.81 1.60
C VAL A 194 -29.18 -20.91 3.05
N ASP A 195 -29.60 -22.12 3.44
CA ASP A 195 -29.61 -22.53 4.83
C ASP A 195 -28.39 -23.41 5.07
N LEU A 196 -27.65 -23.10 6.13
CA LEU A 196 -26.44 -23.83 6.47
C LEU A 196 -26.77 -24.99 7.42
N ASP A 197 -25.93 -26.02 7.37
CA ASP A 197 -25.96 -27.08 8.36
C ASP A 197 -25.69 -26.53 9.77
N LYS A 198 -26.17 -27.23 10.81
CA LYS A 198 -26.04 -26.77 12.21
C LYS A 198 -24.58 -26.66 12.67
N ASP A 199 -23.67 -27.39 12.03
CA ASP A 199 -22.28 -27.57 12.46
C ASP A 199 -21.29 -26.69 11.67
N VAL A 200 -21.77 -25.64 10.99
CA VAL A 200 -20.89 -24.65 10.34
C VAL A 200 -20.39 -23.60 11.33
N ASN A 201 -19.14 -23.17 11.15
CA ASN A 201 -18.57 -22.04 11.87
C ASN A 201 -18.61 -20.78 10.99
N ILE A 202 -19.55 -19.86 11.25
CA ILE A 202 -19.70 -18.62 10.49
C ILE A 202 -18.58 -17.64 10.87
N LEU A 203 -17.80 -17.20 9.88
CA LEU A 203 -16.69 -16.25 10.07
C LEU A 203 -17.10 -14.80 9.77
N ALA A 204 -18.06 -14.59 8.87
CA ALA A 204 -18.54 -13.25 8.54
C ALA A 204 -19.98 -13.26 8.01
N VAL A 205 -20.65 -12.14 8.24
CA VAL A 205 -22.03 -11.87 7.78
C VAL A 205 -22.13 -10.53 7.07
N ALA A 206 -23.11 -10.38 6.18
CA ALA A 206 -23.55 -9.11 5.61
C ALA A 206 -25.09 -9.06 5.71
N GLU A 207 -25.65 -7.97 6.24
CA GLU A 207 -27.09 -7.88 6.57
C GLU A 207 -27.66 -9.11 7.30
N LYS A 208 -26.90 -9.66 8.26
CA LYS A 208 -27.22 -10.89 9.00
C LYS A 208 -27.23 -12.19 8.17
N ARG A 209 -26.87 -12.15 6.89
CA ARG A 209 -26.72 -13.33 6.03
C ARG A 209 -25.28 -13.84 6.08
N PRO A 210 -25.04 -15.16 6.22
CA PRO A 210 -23.69 -15.72 6.18
C PRO A 210 -23.01 -15.51 4.83
N ILE A 211 -21.81 -14.95 4.84
CA ILE A 211 -21.00 -14.72 3.63
C ILE A 211 -19.66 -15.44 3.65
N VAL A 212 -19.19 -15.85 4.83
CA VAL A 212 -17.98 -16.69 4.98
C VAL A 212 -18.18 -17.66 6.13
N TRP A 213 -17.85 -18.93 5.92
CA TRP A 213 -17.88 -19.94 6.98
C TRP A 213 -16.87 -21.05 6.75
N ILE A 214 -16.62 -21.85 7.79
CA ILE A 214 -15.89 -23.11 7.74
C ILE A 214 -16.86 -24.26 8.00
N HIS A 215 -16.66 -25.35 7.27
CA HIS A 215 -17.35 -26.62 7.48
C HIS A 215 -16.33 -27.77 7.53
N GLU A 216 -16.50 -28.69 8.47
CA GLU A 216 -15.70 -29.92 8.52
C GLU A 216 -16.34 -31.00 7.65
N TYR A 217 -15.54 -31.69 6.83
CA TYR A 217 -16.03 -32.72 5.91
C TYR A 217 -15.08 -33.91 5.90
N GLY A 218 -15.56 -35.05 6.41
CA GLY A 218 -14.72 -36.22 6.66
C GLY A 218 -13.64 -35.89 7.70
N ARG A 219 -12.37 -36.05 7.34
CA ARG A 219 -11.23 -35.64 8.18
C ARG A 219 -10.66 -34.25 7.81
N GLY A 220 -11.19 -33.63 6.77
CA GLY A 220 -10.73 -32.34 6.27
C GLY A 220 -11.69 -31.20 6.58
N LYS A 221 -11.42 -30.05 5.99
CA LYS A 221 -12.20 -28.83 6.22
C LYS A 221 -12.21 -27.92 5.01
N VAL A 222 -13.30 -27.18 4.88
CA VAL A 222 -13.51 -26.22 3.79
C VAL A 222 -13.82 -24.85 4.36
N LEU A 223 -13.16 -23.82 3.87
CA LEU A 223 -13.59 -22.42 4.03
C LEU A 223 -14.31 -22.01 2.76
N TYR A 224 -15.55 -21.55 2.90
CA TYR A 224 -16.37 -21.14 1.77
C TYR A 224 -16.74 -19.67 1.88
N VAL A 225 -16.47 -18.91 0.82
CA VAL A 225 -16.84 -17.50 0.68
C VAL A 225 -18.07 -17.42 -0.21
N ASN A 226 -19.25 -17.26 0.39
CA ASN A 226 -20.50 -17.02 -0.29
C ASN A 226 -20.67 -15.55 -0.70
N SER A 227 -19.70 -14.99 -1.43
CA SER A 227 -19.74 -13.58 -1.85
C SER A 227 -18.83 -13.29 -3.04
N THR A 228 -19.15 -12.26 -3.83
CA THR A 228 -18.25 -11.65 -4.83
C THR A 228 -17.18 -10.75 -4.21
N LEU A 229 -17.20 -10.47 -2.90
CA LEU A 229 -16.39 -9.39 -2.31
C LEU A 229 -14.88 -9.51 -2.59
N LEU A 230 -14.35 -10.73 -2.76
CA LEU A 230 -12.94 -10.99 -3.05
C LEU A 230 -12.56 -10.83 -4.54
N MET A 231 -13.53 -10.57 -5.42
CA MET A 231 -13.30 -10.14 -6.80
C MET A 231 -12.85 -8.68 -6.87
N ASP A 232 -13.10 -7.88 -5.82
CA ASP A 232 -12.60 -6.52 -5.72
C ASP A 232 -11.15 -6.52 -5.23
N LYS A 233 -10.28 -5.83 -5.98
CA LYS A 233 -8.86 -5.64 -5.65
C LYS A 233 -8.67 -4.97 -4.28
N ALA A 234 -9.60 -4.10 -3.86
CA ALA A 234 -9.54 -3.46 -2.54
C ALA A 234 -9.55 -4.46 -1.37
N ASN A 235 -10.08 -5.67 -1.59
CA ASN A 235 -10.28 -6.69 -0.55
C ASN A 235 -9.22 -7.82 -0.58
N ARG A 236 -8.06 -7.61 -1.23
CA ARG A 236 -6.98 -8.62 -1.27
C ARG A 236 -6.40 -8.95 0.12
N GLY A 237 -6.45 -8.01 1.06
CA GLY A 237 -6.10 -8.26 2.45
C GLY A 237 -6.99 -9.34 3.05
N LEU A 238 -8.32 -9.17 2.94
CA LEU A 238 -9.27 -10.21 3.34
C LEU A 238 -9.04 -11.55 2.63
N LEU A 239 -8.78 -11.54 1.32
CA LEU A 239 -8.53 -12.75 0.53
C LEU A 239 -7.39 -13.56 1.14
N LEU A 240 -6.25 -12.91 1.39
CA LEU A 240 -5.08 -13.55 1.96
C LEU A 240 -5.36 -14.07 3.37
N GLN A 241 -6.02 -13.25 4.19
CA GLN A 241 -6.26 -13.60 5.58
C GLN A 241 -7.26 -14.75 5.73
N TYR A 242 -8.33 -14.82 4.93
CA TYR A 242 -9.20 -15.99 4.92
C TYR A 242 -8.50 -17.25 4.43
N THR A 243 -7.69 -17.13 3.37
CA THR A 243 -6.87 -18.24 2.89
C THR A 243 -5.94 -18.75 3.99
N SER A 244 -5.36 -17.84 4.79
CA SER A 244 -4.48 -18.20 5.90
C SER A 244 -5.23 -18.90 7.05
N TYR A 245 -6.47 -18.49 7.33
CA TYR A 245 -7.19 -18.82 8.56
C TYR A 245 -7.57 -20.30 8.69
N ILE A 246 -7.79 -21.00 7.57
CA ILE A 246 -8.14 -22.42 7.60
C ILE A 246 -6.96 -23.31 8.01
N ASN A 247 -5.72 -22.84 7.87
CA ASN A 247 -4.52 -23.66 8.08
C ASN A 247 -4.10 -23.71 9.55
N ASP A 248 -3.38 -24.76 9.94
CA ASP A 248 -2.89 -24.88 11.32
C ASP A 248 -1.68 -23.97 11.56
N TYR A 249 -0.93 -23.69 10.51
CA TYR A 249 -0.07 -22.52 10.40
C TYR A 249 -0.10 -21.96 8.97
N PHE A 250 0.21 -20.68 8.82
CA PHE A 250 0.33 -20.06 7.50
C PHE A 250 1.33 -18.91 7.56
N LEU A 251 2.33 -18.93 6.67
CA LEU A 251 3.38 -17.92 6.60
C LEU A 251 3.19 -17.07 5.33
N THR A 252 3.13 -15.74 5.48
CA THR A 252 3.06 -14.80 4.36
C THR A 252 4.18 -13.79 4.46
N THR A 253 4.96 -13.64 3.40
CA THR A 253 6.00 -12.60 3.31
C THR A 253 5.36 -11.23 3.18
N ILE A 254 5.93 -10.24 3.86
CA ILE A 254 5.45 -8.86 3.85
C ILE A 254 6.55 -7.88 3.49
N PHE A 255 6.14 -6.73 2.96
CA PHE A 255 6.99 -5.58 2.66
C PHE A 255 7.53 -4.90 3.93
N ASN A 256 6.70 -4.83 4.97
CA ASN A 256 6.98 -4.22 6.27
C ASN A 256 7.37 -2.73 6.17
N GLY A 257 6.50 -1.91 5.58
CA GLY A 257 6.77 -0.49 5.35
C GLY A 257 5.60 0.43 5.68
N LYS A 258 5.90 1.66 6.06
CA LYS A 258 4.94 2.77 6.11
C LYS A 258 5.48 3.97 5.35
N ILE A 259 4.68 4.45 4.41
CA ILE A 259 5.02 5.48 3.43
C ILE A 259 3.93 6.54 3.48
N VAL A 260 4.33 7.80 3.58
CA VAL A 260 3.41 8.92 3.53
C VAL A 260 3.90 9.93 2.51
N ASP A 261 3.05 10.21 1.55
CA ASP A 261 3.37 11.06 0.41
C ASP A 261 2.56 12.36 0.51
N ILE A 262 3.21 13.47 0.18
CA ILE A 262 2.61 14.80 0.19
C ILE A 262 2.61 15.31 -1.24
N ASP A 263 1.47 15.12 -1.90
CA ASP A 263 1.21 15.67 -3.22
C ASP A 263 1.22 17.20 -3.13
N ASP A 264 1.66 17.88 -4.18
CA ASP A 264 1.75 19.34 -4.21
C ASP A 264 2.59 19.93 -3.07
N PHE A 265 3.74 19.33 -2.78
CA PHE A 265 4.63 19.82 -1.73
C PHE A 265 6.08 19.38 -1.91
N PRO A 266 7.08 20.27 -1.90
CA PRO A 266 6.97 21.72 -1.80
C PRO A 266 6.20 22.35 -2.95
N ALA A 267 5.44 23.43 -2.68
CA ALA A 267 4.67 24.13 -3.70
C ALA A 267 4.68 25.64 -3.47
N PRO A 268 4.44 26.44 -4.53
CA PRO A 268 4.14 27.86 -4.39
C PRO A 268 2.88 28.09 -3.56
N ILE A 269 2.96 28.94 -2.54
CA ILE A 269 1.78 29.31 -1.75
C ILE A 269 1.08 30.50 -2.41
N LYS A 270 -0.22 30.36 -2.67
CA LYS A 270 -1.09 31.46 -3.12
C LYS A 270 -0.92 32.68 -2.20
N PRO A 271 -0.44 33.83 -2.71
CA PRO A 271 -0.31 35.06 -1.92
C PRO A 271 -1.64 35.54 -1.34
N GLY A 272 -1.57 36.29 -0.25
CA GLY A 272 -2.73 36.86 0.40
C GLY A 272 -3.37 35.92 1.42
N ARG A 273 -4.69 36.06 1.58
CA ARG A 273 -5.49 35.36 2.57
C ARG A 273 -6.56 34.52 1.89
N ASP A 274 -6.71 33.30 2.35
CA ASP A 274 -7.92 32.50 2.17
C ASP A 274 -8.84 32.73 3.37
N GLU A 275 -10.14 32.88 3.12
CA GLU A 275 -11.12 33.13 4.18
C GLU A 275 -11.21 31.97 5.17
N ILE A 276 -11.07 30.72 4.71
CA ILE A 276 -11.12 29.53 5.58
C ILE A 276 -9.98 29.59 6.60
N ILE A 277 -8.77 29.96 6.15
CA ILE A 277 -7.60 30.11 7.01
C ILE A 277 -7.73 31.34 7.92
N TYR A 278 -8.08 32.49 7.36
CA TYR A 278 -8.08 33.75 8.08
C TYR A 278 -9.14 33.79 9.18
N ASN A 279 -10.33 33.24 8.92
CA ASN A 279 -11.41 33.22 9.90
C ASN A 279 -11.07 32.38 11.14
N GLN A 280 -10.20 31.38 11.01
CA GLN A 280 -9.81 30.51 12.12
C GLN A 280 -8.50 30.93 12.80
N TYR A 281 -7.52 31.40 12.04
CA TYR A 281 -6.16 31.63 12.54
C TYR A 281 -5.73 33.09 12.53
N HIS A 282 -6.49 33.98 11.87
CA HIS A 282 -6.12 35.38 11.62
C HIS A 282 -4.72 35.53 11.00
N MET A 283 -4.35 34.56 10.16
CA MET A 283 -3.08 34.46 9.47
C MET A 283 -3.30 34.55 7.96
N ASN A 284 -2.30 35.04 7.23
CA ASN A 284 -2.25 34.83 5.79
C ASN A 284 -1.85 33.39 5.45
N ASN A 285 -2.01 33.00 4.18
CA ASN A 285 -1.77 31.62 3.74
C ASN A 285 -0.35 31.15 4.06
N ARG A 286 0.66 31.98 3.82
CA ARG A 286 2.07 31.63 4.06
C ARG A 286 2.36 31.41 5.54
N GLN A 287 1.85 32.27 6.41
CA GLN A 287 2.00 32.13 7.86
C GLN A 287 1.34 30.83 8.34
N PHE A 288 0.13 30.53 7.86
CA PHE A 288 -0.57 29.30 8.21
C PHE A 288 0.21 28.05 7.79
N TYR A 289 0.60 27.94 6.52
CA TYR A 289 1.29 26.73 6.05
C TYR A 289 2.65 26.52 6.72
N ARG A 290 3.39 27.60 6.98
CA ARG A 290 4.71 27.52 7.63
C ARG A 290 4.61 27.22 9.13
N ASN A 291 3.67 27.83 9.83
CA ASN A 291 3.65 27.82 11.31
C ASN A 291 2.65 26.83 11.91
N ILE A 292 1.58 26.49 11.17
CA ILE A 292 0.51 25.61 11.64
C ILE A 292 0.57 24.26 10.92
N TRP A 293 0.39 24.26 9.60
CA TRP A 293 0.29 23.02 8.83
C TRP A 293 1.59 22.21 8.84
N TRP A 294 2.72 22.83 8.51
CA TRP A 294 4.01 22.13 8.50
C TRP A 294 4.44 21.70 9.90
N SER A 295 4.25 22.55 10.91
CA SER A 295 4.56 22.20 12.31
C SER A 295 3.80 20.97 12.77
N PHE A 296 2.54 20.81 12.35
CA PHE A 296 1.76 19.62 12.64
C PHE A 296 2.35 18.36 12.00
N LEU A 297 2.67 18.39 10.70
CA LEU A 297 3.29 17.24 10.03
C LEU A 297 4.67 16.90 10.61
N TYR A 298 5.48 17.90 10.91
CA TYR A 298 6.77 17.71 11.57
C TYR A 298 6.61 16.97 12.91
N ASN A 299 5.66 17.42 13.75
CA ASN A 299 5.38 16.78 15.03
C ASN A 299 4.83 15.36 14.88
N LEU A 300 4.04 15.08 13.84
CA LEU A 300 3.58 13.72 13.54
C LEU A 300 4.73 12.80 13.15
N ALA A 301 5.67 13.27 12.34
CA ALA A 301 6.84 12.51 11.95
C ALA A 301 7.70 12.12 13.15
N GLU A 302 7.98 13.07 14.04
CA GLU A 302 8.73 12.80 15.27
C GLU A 302 7.97 11.85 16.21
N LYS A 303 6.68 12.11 16.44
CA LYS A 303 5.87 11.36 17.41
C LYS A 303 5.58 9.92 16.99
N TYR A 304 5.32 9.69 15.71
CA TYR A 304 4.91 8.39 15.17
C TYR A 304 5.95 7.76 14.23
N ASN A 305 7.17 8.31 14.23
CA ASN A 305 8.31 7.86 13.44
C ASN A 305 7.94 7.74 11.95
N LEU A 306 7.65 8.85 11.28
CA LEU A 306 7.32 8.88 9.85
C LEU A 306 8.45 9.51 9.03
N LYS A 307 8.49 9.15 7.75
CA LYS A 307 9.21 9.88 6.71
C LYS A 307 8.21 10.30 5.64
N TYR A 308 8.52 11.37 4.95
CA TYR A 308 7.67 11.92 3.90
C TYR A 308 8.40 11.92 2.55
N THR A 309 7.69 11.54 1.50
CA THR A 309 8.03 11.95 0.13
C THR A 309 7.20 13.19 -0.18
N GLY A 310 7.83 14.31 -0.51
CA GLY A 310 7.17 15.51 -1.00
C GLY A 310 7.31 15.60 -2.51
N LEU A 311 6.19 15.74 -3.22
CA LEU A 311 6.15 15.81 -4.66
C LEU A 311 6.08 17.28 -5.10
N VAL A 312 7.23 17.84 -5.50
CA VAL A 312 7.34 19.26 -5.83
C VAL A 312 6.57 19.61 -7.10
N ILE A 313 5.80 20.69 -7.04
CA ILE A 313 5.20 21.33 -8.22
C ILE A 313 5.87 22.70 -8.43
N GLY A 314 6.21 23.01 -9.68
CA GLY A 314 6.89 24.28 -10.00
C GLY A 314 5.98 25.50 -9.91
N THR A 315 4.77 25.39 -10.46
CA THR A 315 3.80 26.50 -10.59
C THR A 315 2.37 26.00 -10.77
N TYR A 316 1.38 26.83 -10.44
CA TYR A 316 -0.03 26.60 -10.76
C TYR A 316 -0.51 27.30 -12.04
N SER A 317 0.41 27.81 -12.88
CA SER A 317 0.08 28.39 -14.18
C SER A 317 -0.23 27.33 -15.24
N ASN A 318 -1.05 27.70 -16.23
CA ASN A 318 -1.44 26.82 -17.34
C ASN A 318 -0.50 26.89 -18.55
N ASP A 319 0.79 27.15 -18.31
CA ASP A 319 1.77 27.22 -19.40
C ASP A 319 2.01 25.81 -19.97
N THR A 320 1.46 25.55 -21.15
CA THR A 320 1.60 24.26 -21.86
C THR A 320 2.03 24.43 -23.32
N THR A 321 2.36 25.67 -23.71
CA THR A 321 2.87 26.08 -25.03
C THR A 321 4.24 26.72 -24.90
N SER A 322 5.08 26.54 -25.92
CA SER A 322 6.45 27.08 -25.91
C SER A 322 6.45 28.59 -26.23
N PRO A 323 7.35 29.41 -25.66
CA PRO A 323 8.36 29.06 -24.65
C PRO A 323 7.75 28.92 -23.24
N ILE A 324 8.24 27.96 -22.46
CA ILE A 324 7.82 27.78 -21.07
C ILE A 324 8.49 28.85 -20.20
N ARG A 325 7.69 29.56 -19.39
CA ARG A 325 8.21 30.61 -18.50
C ARG A 325 9.10 30.01 -17.40
N LYS A 326 9.96 30.85 -16.82
CA LYS A 326 10.68 30.51 -15.60
C LYS A 326 9.80 30.69 -14.37
N LEU A 327 10.16 30.01 -13.28
CA LEU A 327 9.56 30.24 -11.97
C LEU A 327 9.98 31.61 -11.43
N ASN A 328 9.04 32.31 -10.79
CA ASN A 328 9.28 33.61 -10.20
C ASN A 328 9.94 33.48 -8.82
N LYS A 329 10.50 34.58 -8.31
CA LYS A 329 11.23 34.60 -7.03
C LYS A 329 10.39 34.09 -5.86
N GLN A 330 9.08 34.34 -5.86
CA GLN A 330 8.21 33.93 -4.76
C GLN A 330 7.93 32.42 -4.80
N GLU A 331 7.65 31.87 -5.98
CA GLU A 331 7.52 30.42 -6.21
C GLU A 331 8.78 29.69 -5.71
N LEU A 332 9.95 30.17 -6.13
CA LEU A 332 11.24 29.60 -5.74
C LEU A 332 11.50 29.68 -4.23
N ASN A 333 11.13 30.80 -3.58
CA ASN A 333 11.33 30.97 -2.15
C ASN A 333 10.50 30.00 -1.30
N ASP A 334 9.25 29.73 -1.71
CA ASP A 334 8.39 28.79 -0.98
C ASP A 334 8.85 27.34 -1.21
N ILE A 335 9.21 26.99 -2.46
CA ILE A 335 9.82 25.68 -2.78
C ILE A 335 11.10 25.47 -1.98
N LYS A 336 12.01 26.46 -1.96
CA LYS A 336 13.27 26.39 -1.21
C LYS A 336 13.03 26.15 0.28
N TYR A 337 12.12 26.92 0.88
CA TYR A 337 11.83 26.83 2.32
C TYR A 337 11.32 25.43 2.69
N PHE A 338 10.27 24.95 2.03
CA PHE A 338 9.67 23.67 2.37
C PHE A 338 10.51 22.48 1.94
N GLY A 339 11.26 22.56 0.83
CA GLY A 339 12.19 21.51 0.44
C GLY A 339 13.28 21.29 1.48
N ARG A 340 13.80 22.37 2.08
CA ARG A 340 14.75 22.27 3.19
C ARG A 340 14.10 21.69 4.45
N LYS A 341 12.88 22.11 4.77
CA LYS A 341 12.13 21.57 5.90
C LYS A 341 11.83 20.08 5.76
N LEU A 342 11.47 19.63 4.56
CA LEU A 342 11.30 18.21 4.25
C LEU A 342 12.60 17.43 4.45
N ALA A 343 13.73 17.98 3.97
CA ALA A 343 15.03 17.36 4.15
C ALA A 343 15.49 17.29 5.61
N GLU A 344 15.08 18.23 6.49
CA GLU A 344 15.33 18.15 7.94
C GLU A 344 14.72 16.89 8.57
N LEU A 345 13.64 16.34 8.00
CA LEU A 345 13.00 15.09 8.43
C LEU A 345 13.55 13.84 7.71
N ASN A 346 14.68 13.96 6.99
CA ASN A 346 15.16 12.93 6.07
C ASN A 346 14.11 12.51 5.04
N GLY A 347 13.25 13.45 4.63
CA GLY A 347 12.26 13.25 3.57
C GLY A 347 12.88 13.28 2.18
N GLU A 348 12.11 12.82 1.21
CA GLU A 348 12.49 12.78 -0.21
C GLU A 348 11.79 13.87 -1.00
N ILE A 349 12.52 14.58 -1.85
CA ILE A 349 11.95 15.47 -2.87
C ILE A 349 11.74 14.66 -4.15
N GLY A 350 10.49 14.30 -4.42
CA GLY A 350 10.00 13.83 -5.72
C GLY A 350 9.41 14.99 -6.54
N ILE A 351 8.76 14.68 -7.65
CA ILE A 351 8.16 15.67 -8.56
C ILE A 351 6.68 15.38 -8.84
N HIS A 352 5.87 16.43 -8.86
CA HIS A 352 4.46 16.42 -9.25
C HIS A 352 4.19 17.12 -10.60
N GLY A 353 5.26 17.52 -11.29
CA GLY A 353 5.18 18.21 -12.59
C GLY A 353 5.66 19.65 -12.53
N TYR A 354 5.94 20.22 -13.71
CA TYR A 354 6.27 21.64 -13.83
C TYR A 354 5.09 22.50 -13.39
N ASN A 355 3.90 22.17 -13.88
CA ASN A 355 2.65 22.72 -13.43
C ASN A 355 1.63 21.62 -13.13
N HIS A 356 0.43 22.02 -12.70
CA HIS A 356 -0.63 21.08 -12.33
C HIS A 356 -1.40 20.51 -13.54
N ASN A 357 -0.93 20.72 -14.79
CA ASN A 357 -1.53 20.08 -15.97
C ASN A 357 -0.89 18.71 -16.19
N SER A 358 -1.71 17.65 -16.20
CA SER A 358 -1.25 16.30 -16.51
C SER A 358 -0.46 16.24 -17.82
N LEU A 359 0.63 15.46 -17.81
CA LEU A 359 1.54 15.34 -18.95
C LEU A 359 0.91 14.48 -20.05
N ALA A 360 0.15 15.12 -20.93
CA ALA A 360 -0.56 14.50 -22.03
C ALA A 360 -0.74 15.48 -23.20
N LEU A 361 -0.75 14.93 -24.41
CA LEU A 361 -1.07 15.65 -25.65
C LEU A 361 -2.58 15.60 -25.92
N LYS A 362 -3.05 16.49 -26.80
CA LYS A 362 -4.46 16.52 -27.22
C LYS A 362 -4.95 15.13 -27.67
N GLY A 363 -6.10 14.70 -27.16
CA GLY A 363 -6.71 13.40 -27.46
C GLY A 363 -6.23 12.23 -26.59
N GLN A 364 -5.17 12.40 -25.80
CA GLN A 364 -4.63 11.36 -24.93
C GLN A 364 -5.38 11.23 -23.59
N MET A 365 -6.18 12.22 -23.19
CA MET A 365 -7.02 12.17 -21.98
C MET A 365 -8.24 13.11 -22.12
N GLU A 366 -9.14 13.08 -21.13
CA GLU A 366 -10.33 13.94 -21.06
C GLU A 366 -10.01 15.27 -20.38
N PHE A 367 -9.33 16.18 -21.08
CA PHE A 367 -8.84 17.46 -20.53
C PHE A 367 -9.94 18.33 -19.90
N GLU A 368 -11.09 18.47 -20.57
CA GLU A 368 -12.20 19.30 -20.11
C GLU A 368 -12.75 18.86 -18.75
N LYS A 369 -12.85 17.54 -18.52
CA LYS A 369 -13.31 16.96 -17.25
C LYS A 369 -12.45 17.40 -16.06
N TYR A 370 -11.16 17.57 -16.29
CA TYR A 370 -10.18 17.94 -15.25
C TYR A 370 -9.76 19.41 -15.30
N SER A 371 -10.39 20.22 -16.15
CA SER A 371 -10.01 21.62 -16.37
C SER A 371 -8.52 21.79 -16.74
N TYR A 372 -7.96 20.83 -17.47
CA TYR A 372 -6.57 20.84 -17.91
C TYR A 372 -6.42 21.34 -19.34
N THR A 373 -5.24 21.87 -19.64
CA THR A 373 -4.84 22.27 -20.99
C THR A 373 -3.88 21.24 -21.55
N PRO A 374 -4.08 20.73 -22.79
CA PRO A 374 -3.12 19.83 -23.40
C PRO A 374 -1.77 20.50 -23.61
N TRP A 375 -0.72 19.69 -23.50
CA TRP A 375 0.62 20.12 -23.90
C TRP A 375 0.72 20.21 -25.42
N GLU A 376 1.31 21.30 -25.92
CA GLU A 376 1.47 21.58 -27.34
C GLU A 376 2.20 20.45 -28.08
N SER A 377 3.25 19.93 -27.46
CA SER A 377 4.05 18.85 -28.01
C SER A 377 4.83 18.11 -26.93
N PHE A 378 5.35 16.93 -27.28
CA PHE A 378 6.29 16.19 -26.44
C PHE A 378 7.50 17.06 -26.04
N LYS A 379 8.01 17.88 -26.96
CA LYS A 379 9.15 18.78 -26.71
C LYS A 379 8.80 19.85 -25.67
N THR A 380 7.57 20.34 -25.67
CA THR A 380 7.07 21.32 -24.71
C THR A 380 6.94 20.72 -23.31
N ILE A 381 6.51 19.47 -23.19
CA ILE A 381 6.56 18.72 -21.92
C ILE A 381 7.99 18.66 -21.39
N GLU A 382 8.95 18.26 -22.25
CA GLU A 382 10.36 18.22 -21.85
C GLU A 382 10.90 19.59 -21.43
N GLU A 383 10.48 20.66 -22.12
CA GLU A 383 10.89 22.03 -21.81
C GLU A 383 10.44 22.42 -20.39
N GLY A 384 9.17 22.22 -20.05
CA GLY A 384 8.66 22.52 -18.71
C GLY A 384 9.36 21.70 -17.61
N LEU A 385 9.53 20.40 -17.84
CA LEU A 385 10.27 19.54 -16.91
C LEU A 385 11.74 19.97 -16.74
N LYS A 386 12.41 20.44 -17.81
CA LYS A 386 13.78 20.97 -17.75
C LYS A 386 13.86 22.29 -17.01
N VAL A 387 12.85 23.16 -17.13
CA VAL A 387 12.75 24.39 -16.33
C VAL A 387 12.70 24.01 -14.85
N LEU A 388 11.78 23.12 -14.47
CA LEU A 388 11.69 22.66 -13.08
C LEU A 388 13.01 22.06 -12.59
N LYS A 389 13.60 21.14 -13.36
CA LYS A 389 14.88 20.50 -13.03
C LYS A 389 15.98 21.53 -12.76
N GLY A 390 16.15 22.50 -13.65
CA GLY A 390 17.18 23.52 -13.53
C GLY A 390 16.97 24.43 -12.31
N GLU A 391 15.72 24.72 -11.94
CA GLU A 391 15.43 25.47 -10.71
C GLU A 391 15.69 24.65 -9.44
N LEU A 392 15.32 23.36 -9.42
CA LEU A 392 15.62 22.47 -8.29
C LEU A 392 17.13 22.32 -8.07
N GLU A 393 17.91 22.18 -9.14
CA GLU A 393 19.38 22.10 -9.09
C GLU A 393 20.00 23.39 -8.53
N LYS A 394 19.45 24.56 -8.87
CA LYS A 394 19.90 25.85 -8.29
C LYS A 394 19.55 25.97 -6.81
N LEU A 395 18.37 25.51 -6.40
CA LEU A 395 17.88 25.63 -5.02
C LEU A 395 18.57 24.66 -4.06
N PHE A 396 18.87 23.45 -4.54
CA PHE A 396 19.24 22.31 -3.70
C PHE A 396 20.56 21.62 -4.09
N GLY A 397 21.22 22.04 -5.17
CA GLY A 397 22.45 21.43 -5.67
C GLY A 397 22.20 20.14 -6.46
N ASP A 398 23.09 19.15 -6.36
CA ASP A 398 22.98 17.84 -7.03
C ASP A 398 21.92 16.92 -6.37
N VAL A 399 20.69 17.42 -6.24
CA VAL A 399 19.54 16.65 -5.76
C VAL A 399 19.07 15.69 -6.85
N LYS A 400 19.11 14.39 -6.58
CA LYS A 400 18.60 13.37 -7.51
C LYS A 400 17.10 13.19 -7.31
N ILE A 401 16.32 13.12 -8.40
CA ILE A 401 14.87 12.95 -8.33
C ILE A 401 14.51 11.50 -8.64
N PHE A 402 13.95 10.78 -7.67
CA PHE A 402 13.65 9.35 -7.79
C PHE A 402 12.17 9.04 -8.02
N THR A 403 11.27 9.95 -7.63
CA THR A 403 9.83 9.67 -7.60
C THR A 403 9.06 10.71 -8.39
N TYR A 404 8.10 10.25 -9.19
CA TYR A 404 7.14 11.08 -9.90
C TYR A 404 5.71 10.65 -9.57
N VAL A 405 4.84 11.62 -9.28
CA VAL A 405 3.39 11.42 -9.14
C VAL A 405 2.71 12.36 -10.11
N PRO A 406 1.80 11.88 -10.98
CA PRO A 406 1.13 12.78 -11.91
C PRO A 406 0.04 13.62 -11.23
N PRO A 407 -0.16 14.88 -11.69
CA PRO A 407 -1.36 15.64 -11.35
C PRO A 407 -2.63 14.84 -11.58
N SER A 408 -3.51 14.85 -10.58
CA SER A 408 -4.75 14.07 -10.55
C SER A 408 -4.59 12.55 -10.78
N ASN A 409 -3.38 12.01 -10.63
CA ASN A 409 -3.03 10.63 -10.97
C ASN A 409 -3.25 10.30 -12.46
N ILE A 410 -3.13 11.29 -13.35
CA ILE A 410 -3.35 11.14 -14.79
C ILE A 410 -2.07 11.47 -15.56
N ILE A 411 -1.69 10.55 -16.44
CA ILE A 411 -0.51 10.72 -17.30
C ILE A 411 -0.66 9.87 -18.56
N SER A 412 -0.18 10.39 -19.68
CA SER A 412 -0.03 9.56 -20.89
C SER A 412 1.31 8.81 -20.89
N ARG A 413 1.42 7.77 -21.72
CA ARG A 413 2.69 7.08 -21.92
C ARG A 413 3.81 8.03 -22.36
N ASP A 414 3.49 9.00 -23.23
CA ASP A 414 4.42 10.05 -23.65
C ASP A 414 4.87 10.91 -22.48
N GLY A 415 3.95 11.26 -21.57
CA GLY A 415 4.27 11.95 -20.33
C GLY A 415 5.29 11.17 -19.48
N LYS A 416 5.07 9.87 -19.25
CA LYS A 416 6.01 9.01 -18.51
C LYS A 416 7.40 8.97 -19.18
N ILE A 417 7.45 8.85 -20.51
CA ILE A 417 8.70 8.85 -21.28
C ILE A 417 9.42 10.19 -21.12
N ALA A 418 8.71 11.31 -21.20
CA ALA A 418 9.30 12.64 -21.03
C ALA A 418 9.88 12.84 -19.61
N VAL A 419 9.16 12.40 -18.58
CA VAL A 419 9.65 12.38 -17.19
C VAL A 419 10.97 11.62 -17.10
N LYS A 420 11.00 10.37 -17.57
CA LYS A 420 12.21 9.53 -17.51
C LYS A 420 13.38 10.10 -18.31
N LYS A 421 13.09 10.77 -19.43
CA LYS A 421 14.11 11.39 -20.29
C LYS A 421 14.76 12.61 -19.65
N VAL A 422 13.98 13.45 -18.95
CA VAL A 422 14.49 14.64 -18.26
C VAL A 422 15.10 14.32 -16.90
N PHE A 423 14.40 13.49 -16.11
CA PHE A 423 14.80 13.01 -14.80
C PHE A 423 15.20 11.53 -14.89
N LYS A 424 16.44 11.29 -15.36
CA LYS A 424 16.98 9.94 -15.60
C LYS A 424 16.99 9.06 -14.35
N ASP A 425 17.12 9.67 -13.19
CA ASP A 425 17.21 9.00 -11.89
C ASP A 425 15.85 8.48 -11.39
N VAL A 426 14.72 8.88 -12.01
CA VAL A 426 13.39 8.42 -11.60
C VAL A 426 13.32 6.89 -11.62
N LYS A 427 12.95 6.30 -10.48
CA LYS A 427 12.73 4.87 -10.26
C LYS A 427 11.28 4.56 -9.92
N VAL A 428 10.50 5.54 -9.45
CA VAL A 428 9.14 5.32 -8.96
C VAL A 428 8.14 6.21 -9.68
N PHE A 429 7.04 5.61 -10.14
CA PHE A 429 5.81 6.28 -10.55
C PHE A 429 4.70 5.89 -9.57
N ALA A 430 4.03 6.85 -8.95
CA ALA A 430 2.87 6.57 -8.10
C ALA A 430 1.58 7.15 -8.69
N GLY A 431 0.51 6.36 -8.62
CA GLY A 431 -0.84 6.69 -9.03
C GLY A 431 -1.84 6.06 -8.07
N LEU A 432 -2.87 5.38 -8.58
CA LEU A 432 -3.93 4.78 -7.76
C LEU A 432 -3.85 3.25 -7.71
N TYR A 433 -4.04 2.68 -6.51
CA TYR A 433 -4.11 1.22 -6.36
C TYR A 433 -5.47 0.68 -6.83
N THR A 434 -6.53 1.41 -6.50
CA THR A 434 -7.92 1.08 -6.81
C THR A 434 -8.67 2.32 -7.31
N GLY A 435 -9.70 2.11 -8.09
CA GLY A 435 -10.63 3.15 -8.56
C GLY A 435 -11.40 2.70 -9.78
N GLU A 436 -12.28 3.56 -10.27
CA GLU A 436 -13.12 3.27 -11.42
C GLU A 436 -12.33 3.41 -12.73
N LYS A 437 -12.41 2.42 -13.62
CA LYS A 437 -11.65 2.46 -14.87
C LYS A 437 -12.02 3.70 -15.68
N GLU A 438 -11.04 4.57 -15.84
CA GLU A 438 -11.14 5.81 -16.57
C GLU A 438 -9.90 5.95 -17.46
N LYS A 439 -10.07 6.60 -18.61
CA LYS A 439 -9.01 6.78 -19.58
C LYS A 439 -7.86 7.60 -18.97
N SER A 440 -6.64 7.06 -19.06
CA SER A 440 -5.38 7.72 -18.66
C SER A 440 -5.17 7.96 -17.17
N VAL A 441 -6.14 7.59 -16.32
CA VAL A 441 -5.89 7.46 -14.88
C VAL A 441 -4.92 6.30 -14.64
N LEU A 442 -3.89 6.56 -13.85
CA LEU A 442 -2.79 5.65 -13.60
C LEU A 442 -3.16 4.62 -12.52
N TYR A 443 -3.90 3.58 -12.92
CA TYR A 443 -4.21 2.43 -12.07
C TYR A 443 -3.08 1.39 -12.12
N GLN A 444 -2.44 1.10 -10.98
CA GLN A 444 -1.23 0.28 -10.95
C GLN A 444 -1.29 -0.90 -9.98
N GLU A 445 -0.40 -1.86 -10.17
CA GLU A 445 -0.01 -2.84 -9.15
C GLU A 445 1.34 -2.43 -8.55
N PHE A 446 1.65 -2.87 -7.33
CA PHE A 446 3.00 -2.69 -6.80
C PHE A 446 4.00 -3.58 -7.55
N GLY A 447 5.03 -2.99 -8.16
CA GLY A 447 6.06 -3.75 -8.89
C GLY A 447 6.63 -2.98 -10.06
N LYS A 448 7.16 -3.67 -11.06
CA LYS A 448 7.73 -3.04 -12.26
C LYS A 448 6.66 -2.29 -13.05
N ASP A 449 6.98 -1.06 -13.46
CA ASP A 449 6.15 -0.29 -14.39
C ASP A 449 6.14 -1.02 -15.76
N PRO A 450 4.96 -1.21 -16.37
CA PRO A 450 4.84 -1.95 -17.63
C PRO A 450 5.26 -1.14 -18.88
N ASP A 451 5.32 0.19 -18.77
CA ASP A 451 5.55 1.12 -19.88
C ASP A 451 7.00 1.64 -19.92
N ILE A 452 7.63 1.79 -18.76
CA ILE A 452 8.93 2.43 -18.57
C ILE A 452 9.93 1.43 -17.96
N PRO A 453 10.97 1.03 -18.70
CA PRO A 453 12.01 0.16 -18.18
C PRO A 453 12.73 0.73 -16.96
N ASP A 454 13.16 -0.16 -16.07
CA ASP A 454 13.92 0.15 -14.84
C ASP A 454 13.21 1.09 -13.85
N THR A 455 11.88 1.16 -13.93
CA THR A 455 11.04 1.88 -12.96
C THR A 455 9.93 1.00 -12.38
N TYR A 456 9.38 1.44 -11.26
CA TYR A 456 8.43 0.70 -10.45
C TYR A 456 7.22 1.57 -10.11
N ASP A 457 6.10 0.89 -9.94
CA ASP A 457 4.81 1.43 -9.59
C ASP A 457 4.59 1.29 -8.08
N PHE A 458 4.36 2.41 -7.39
CA PHE A 458 4.06 2.47 -5.95
C PHE A 458 2.71 3.18 -5.74
N PRO A 459 1.59 2.54 -6.10
CA PRO A 459 0.30 3.21 -6.09
C PRO A 459 -0.22 3.51 -4.70
N ARG A 460 -0.91 4.65 -4.59
CA ARG A 460 -1.66 5.07 -3.42
C ARG A 460 -2.76 4.09 -3.04
N ILE A 461 -2.73 3.60 -1.79
CA ILE A 461 -3.81 2.80 -1.20
C ILE A 461 -4.90 3.69 -0.58
N SER A 462 -4.50 4.77 0.11
CA SER A 462 -5.43 5.62 0.87
C SER A 462 -5.03 7.09 0.80
N ALA A 463 -5.96 8.02 1.03
CA ALA A 463 -5.67 9.45 0.92
C ALA A 463 -6.53 10.33 1.83
N GLY A 464 -6.00 11.52 2.13
CA GLY A 464 -6.71 12.62 2.77
C GLY A 464 -6.74 12.54 4.31
N TYR A 465 -7.26 13.60 4.93
CA TYR A 465 -7.19 13.77 6.38
C TYR A 465 -8.37 13.19 7.16
N HIS A 466 -9.44 12.76 6.47
CA HIS A 466 -10.69 12.38 7.13
C HIS A 466 -10.62 10.96 7.68
N TYR A 467 -10.93 10.79 8.96
CA TYR A 467 -11.02 9.46 9.55
C TYR A 467 -12.44 8.91 9.33
N ASP A 468 -12.55 7.79 8.63
CA ASP A 468 -13.77 6.98 8.62
C ASP A 468 -13.45 5.49 8.43
N LYS A 469 -14.49 4.66 8.63
CA LYS A 469 -14.36 3.20 8.55
C LYS A 469 -13.97 2.70 7.16
N LYS A 470 -14.32 3.42 6.08
CA LYS A 470 -14.01 3.00 4.71
C LYS A 470 -12.54 3.26 4.39
N LEU A 471 -12.01 4.41 4.82
CA LEU A 471 -10.59 4.70 4.72
C LEU A 471 -9.77 3.67 5.52
N MET A 472 -10.15 3.42 6.77
CA MET A 472 -9.44 2.45 7.61
C MET A 472 -9.55 1.03 7.06
N TRP A 473 -10.65 0.67 6.41
CA TRP A 473 -10.81 -0.61 5.70
C TRP A 473 -9.77 -0.79 4.58
N ASP A 474 -9.57 0.24 3.76
CA ASP A 474 -8.59 0.21 2.67
C ASP A 474 -7.16 0.13 3.24
N ILE A 475 -6.87 0.89 4.30
CA ILE A 475 -5.59 0.83 5.03
C ILE A 475 -5.32 -0.57 5.59
N TYR A 476 -6.28 -1.15 6.31
CA TYR A 476 -6.10 -2.47 6.91
C TYR A 476 -6.00 -3.57 5.85
N ASN A 477 -6.67 -3.44 4.71
CA ASN A 477 -6.46 -4.36 3.59
C ASN A 477 -5.04 -4.24 3.00
N GLY A 478 -4.51 -3.02 2.89
CA GLY A 478 -3.11 -2.79 2.48
C GLY A 478 -2.10 -3.46 3.43
N ILE A 479 -2.31 -3.31 4.74
CA ILE A 479 -1.45 -3.92 5.76
C ILE A 479 -1.61 -5.44 5.80
N ALA A 480 -2.84 -5.95 5.75
CA ALA A 480 -3.11 -7.39 5.79
C ALA A 480 -2.62 -8.15 4.55
N HIS A 481 -2.50 -7.46 3.41
CA HIS A 481 -1.99 -8.02 2.17
C HIS A 481 -0.47 -7.85 2.06
N TYR A 482 0.00 -6.61 1.98
CA TYR A 482 1.39 -6.29 1.69
C TYR A 482 2.25 -6.10 2.94
N GLY A 483 1.63 -5.91 4.12
CA GLY A 483 2.32 -5.30 5.27
C GLY A 483 2.79 -3.88 4.97
N ILE A 484 1.96 -3.11 4.24
CA ILE A 484 2.24 -1.72 3.89
C ILE A 484 1.14 -0.78 4.39
N PHE A 485 1.54 0.33 5.01
CA PHE A 485 0.73 1.53 5.11
C PHE A 485 1.22 2.51 4.04
N ASN A 486 0.37 2.87 3.09
CA ASN A 486 0.71 3.85 2.06
C ASN A 486 -0.44 4.85 1.91
N HIS A 487 -0.16 6.11 2.23
CA HIS A 487 -1.18 7.12 2.44
C HIS A 487 -0.71 8.48 1.92
N PHE A 488 -1.55 9.18 1.17
CA PHE A 488 -1.19 10.49 0.62
C PHE A 488 -2.05 11.60 1.20
N ILE A 489 -1.49 12.78 1.31
CA ILE A 489 -2.19 14.00 1.71
C ILE A 489 -1.87 15.12 0.74
N HIS A 490 -2.73 16.14 0.67
CA HIS A 490 -2.42 17.38 -0.04
C HIS A 490 -2.51 18.56 0.92
N PRO A 491 -1.69 19.61 0.76
CA PRO A 491 -1.80 20.80 1.59
C PRO A 491 -3.12 21.55 1.38
N ASP A 492 -3.68 21.55 0.16
CA ASP A 492 -4.89 22.29 -0.22
C ASP A 492 -6.22 21.61 0.14
N ASP A 493 -6.21 20.36 0.62
CA ASP A 493 -7.42 19.62 1.03
C ASP A 493 -8.33 20.41 1.98
N LEU A 494 -7.74 21.25 2.85
CA LEU A 494 -8.51 22.08 3.80
C LEU A 494 -9.29 23.22 3.12
N LEU A 495 -8.90 23.61 1.92
CA LEU A 495 -9.49 24.72 1.17
C LEU A 495 -10.63 24.24 0.26
N ASP A 496 -10.68 22.94 -0.03
CA ASP A 496 -11.73 22.32 -0.83
C ASP A 496 -12.83 21.75 0.08
N VAL A 497 -14.07 22.21 -0.10
CA VAL A 497 -15.21 21.82 0.75
C VAL A 497 -15.53 20.33 0.64
N GLU A 498 -15.39 19.74 -0.54
CA GLU A 498 -15.66 18.31 -0.77
C GLU A 498 -14.55 17.45 -0.17
N ARG A 499 -13.28 17.79 -0.41
CA ARG A 499 -12.11 17.06 0.12
C ARG A 499 -12.01 17.18 1.64
N SER A 500 -12.31 18.37 2.19
CA SER A 500 -12.39 18.60 3.64
C SER A 500 -13.66 18.04 4.27
N LYS A 501 -14.68 17.65 3.49
CA LYS A 501 -16.04 17.34 3.95
C LYS A 501 -16.61 18.45 4.85
N GLY A 502 -16.31 19.72 4.51
CA GLY A 502 -16.69 20.91 5.27
C GLY A 502 -16.04 21.05 6.64
N MET A 503 -14.96 20.31 6.94
CA MET A 503 -14.29 20.34 8.24
C MET A 503 -13.24 21.45 8.33
N THR A 504 -13.16 22.10 9.49
CA THR A 504 -12.05 23.01 9.85
C THR A 504 -10.70 22.27 9.91
N TRP A 505 -9.57 22.97 9.70
CA TRP A 505 -8.23 22.38 9.85
C TRP A 505 -8.04 21.65 11.20
N ARG A 506 -8.52 22.22 12.32
CA ARG A 506 -8.44 21.60 13.65
C ARG A 506 -9.14 20.23 13.76
N LYS A 507 -10.14 19.97 12.91
CA LYS A 507 -10.79 18.65 12.83
C LYS A 507 -10.01 17.73 11.91
N LEU A 508 -9.53 18.23 10.78
CA LEU A 508 -8.68 17.49 9.84
C LEU A 508 -7.38 17.02 10.51
N GLU A 509 -6.69 17.88 11.25
CA GLU A 509 -5.46 17.53 11.97
C GLU A 509 -5.71 16.42 13.00
N LYS A 510 -6.82 16.48 13.76
CA LYS A 510 -7.17 15.45 14.75
C LYS A 510 -7.53 14.13 14.09
N ASN A 511 -8.24 14.17 12.97
CA ASN A 511 -8.61 12.98 12.22
C ASN A 511 -7.37 12.32 11.60
N PHE A 512 -6.47 13.11 11.02
CA PHE A 512 -5.24 12.59 10.45
C PHE A 512 -4.32 12.01 11.53
N GLU A 513 -4.14 12.70 12.66
CA GLU A 513 -3.41 12.14 13.80
C GLU A 513 -4.05 10.83 14.27
N ARG A 514 -5.38 10.73 14.29
CA ARG A 514 -6.08 9.50 14.68
C ARG A 514 -5.74 8.34 13.72
N ILE A 515 -5.73 8.56 12.41
CA ILE A 515 -5.34 7.53 11.41
C ILE A 515 -3.92 7.04 11.73
N ILE A 516 -2.97 7.96 11.83
CA ILE A 516 -1.55 7.65 12.06
C ILE A 516 -1.36 6.93 13.39
N LYS A 517 -2.00 7.41 14.46
CA LYS A 517 -1.92 6.83 15.80
C LYS A 517 -2.49 5.40 15.83
N GLU A 518 -3.61 5.17 15.15
CA GLU A 518 -4.24 3.85 15.09
C GLU A 518 -3.34 2.84 14.37
N VAL A 519 -2.76 3.22 13.22
CA VAL A 519 -1.78 2.39 12.50
C VAL A 519 -0.52 2.15 13.36
N TYR A 520 0.00 3.19 14.01
CA TYR A 520 1.19 3.08 14.87
C TYR A 520 0.97 2.12 16.04
N ASN A 521 -0.19 2.19 16.70
CA ASN A 521 -0.50 1.34 17.85
C ASN A 521 -0.74 -0.11 17.44
N ASN A 522 -1.45 -0.34 16.34
CA ASN A 522 -1.79 -1.70 15.88
C ASN A 522 -0.63 -2.39 15.16
N PHE A 523 0.23 -1.62 14.49
CA PHE A 523 1.36 -2.13 13.70
C PHE A 523 2.66 -1.36 13.97
N PRO A 524 3.16 -1.34 15.22
CA PRO A 524 4.33 -0.54 15.62
C PRO A 524 5.64 -1.03 14.97
N PHE A 525 5.62 -2.16 14.28
CA PHE A 525 6.77 -2.76 13.62
C PHE A 525 6.98 -2.25 12.17
N LEU A 526 6.03 -1.52 11.60
CA LEU A 526 6.16 -0.96 10.25
C LEU A 526 7.28 0.08 10.19
N VAL A 527 8.20 -0.11 9.25
CA VAL A 527 9.39 0.73 9.10
C VAL A 527 9.06 1.96 8.24
N PRO A 528 9.36 3.19 8.69
CA PRO A 528 9.16 4.38 7.87
C PRO A 528 10.14 4.44 6.71
N MET A 529 9.63 4.77 5.53
CA MET A 529 10.42 4.86 4.29
C MET A 529 9.91 6.02 3.43
N THR A 530 10.81 6.66 2.69
CA THR A 530 10.42 7.44 1.50
C THR A 530 10.15 6.48 0.33
N ASP A 531 9.55 6.96 -0.75
CA ASP A 531 9.26 6.13 -1.93
C ASP A 531 10.53 5.49 -2.54
N TYR A 532 11.64 6.22 -2.63
CA TYR A 532 12.91 5.67 -3.09
C TYR A 532 13.44 4.58 -2.16
N GLU A 533 13.37 4.77 -0.84
CA GLU A 533 13.77 3.73 0.13
C GLU A 533 12.87 2.50 0.02
N ALA A 534 11.59 2.73 -0.24
CA ALA A 534 10.61 1.69 -0.42
C ALA A 534 10.86 0.90 -1.73
N TYR A 535 11.24 1.57 -2.82
CA TYR A 535 11.75 0.95 -4.05
C TYR A 535 12.94 0.02 -3.78
N ILE A 536 13.97 0.51 -3.08
CA ILE A 536 15.13 -0.30 -2.72
C ILE A 536 14.71 -1.51 -1.88
N ASN A 537 13.77 -1.33 -0.96
CA ASN A 537 13.25 -2.44 -0.15
C ASN A 537 12.47 -3.45 -0.98
N TYR A 538 11.70 -3.02 -1.99
CA TYR A 538 10.96 -3.91 -2.88
C TYR A 538 11.89 -4.77 -3.73
N LEU A 539 13.01 -4.21 -4.20
CA LEU A 539 14.01 -4.96 -4.98
C LEU A 539 14.53 -6.21 -4.25
N LYS A 540 14.63 -6.15 -2.91
CA LYS A 540 15.02 -7.29 -2.07
C LYS A 540 14.04 -8.45 -2.18
N LEU A 541 12.76 -8.15 -2.42
CA LEU A 541 11.70 -9.13 -2.52
C LEU A 541 11.56 -9.70 -3.93
N GLU A 542 12.06 -9.04 -4.99
CA GLU A 542 11.83 -9.50 -6.37
C GLU A 542 12.29 -10.94 -6.62
N LYS A 543 13.51 -11.26 -6.18
CA LYS A 543 14.14 -12.57 -6.41
C LYS A 543 13.87 -13.57 -5.29
N LEU A 544 13.38 -13.10 -4.14
CA LEU A 544 13.13 -13.92 -2.97
C LEU A 544 12.08 -15.00 -3.29
N LYS A 545 12.42 -16.24 -2.97
CA LYS A 545 11.48 -17.36 -2.83
C LYS A 545 11.52 -17.90 -1.41
N VAL A 546 10.36 -18.32 -0.92
CA VAL A 546 10.16 -18.77 0.45
C VAL A 546 9.46 -20.11 0.43
N TYR A 547 10.00 -21.07 1.17
CA TYR A 547 9.44 -22.42 1.29
C TYR A 547 9.21 -22.72 2.76
N THR A 548 8.12 -23.41 3.07
CA THR A 548 7.83 -23.82 4.44
C THR A 548 7.55 -25.31 4.52
N LYS A 549 7.88 -25.89 5.68
CA LYS A 549 7.56 -27.27 6.03
C LYS A 549 7.47 -27.37 7.56
N LYS A 550 6.43 -28.02 8.08
CA LYS A 550 6.37 -28.41 9.50
C LYS A 550 6.92 -29.84 9.67
N VAL A 551 7.76 -30.02 10.67
CA VAL A 551 8.22 -31.33 11.16
C VAL A 551 8.09 -31.30 12.67
N ASP A 552 7.29 -32.22 13.21
CA ASP A 552 6.91 -32.23 14.63
C ASP A 552 6.38 -30.85 15.06
N ASN A 553 6.95 -30.25 16.11
CA ASN A 553 6.59 -28.92 16.60
C ASN A 553 7.39 -27.78 15.93
N THR A 554 8.12 -28.02 14.85
CA THR A 554 8.99 -27.01 14.24
C THR A 554 8.55 -26.68 12.81
N ILE A 555 8.27 -25.40 12.56
CA ILE A 555 8.07 -24.86 11.21
C ILE A 555 9.43 -24.38 10.70
N TYR A 556 9.88 -24.97 9.60
CA TYR A 556 11.08 -24.56 8.89
C TYR A 556 10.71 -23.59 7.77
N ILE A 557 11.46 -22.50 7.66
CA ILE A 557 11.35 -21.50 6.60
C ILE A 557 12.68 -21.48 5.85
N TYR A 558 12.66 -21.79 4.57
CA TYR A 558 13.84 -21.84 3.69
C TYR A 558 13.79 -20.69 2.70
N TYR A 559 14.92 -20.02 2.53
CA TYR A 559 15.05 -18.91 1.59
C TYR A 559 15.93 -19.27 0.39
N GLU A 560 15.49 -18.84 -0.79
CA GLU A 560 16.30 -18.75 -2.00
C GLU A 560 16.37 -17.29 -2.42
N ASN A 561 17.58 -16.77 -2.64
CA ASN A 561 17.84 -15.37 -3.00
C ASN A 561 17.24 -14.37 -2.00
N GLY A 562 17.34 -14.65 -0.71
CA GLY A 562 16.88 -13.75 0.34
C GLY A 562 17.87 -12.64 0.65
N VAL A 563 17.38 -11.45 0.98
CA VAL A 563 18.21 -10.34 1.49
C VAL A 563 17.72 -10.01 2.89
N VAL A 564 18.57 -10.19 3.90
CA VAL A 564 18.18 -10.05 5.31
C VAL A 564 18.11 -8.59 5.75
N PRO A 565 17.24 -8.24 6.72
CA PRO A 565 16.19 -9.09 7.30
C PRO A 565 14.99 -9.29 6.36
N ILE A 566 14.33 -10.46 6.45
CA ILE A 566 13.10 -10.80 5.69
C ILE A 566 11.93 -10.90 6.67
N TYR A 567 10.81 -10.24 6.36
CA TYR A 567 9.66 -10.18 7.27
C TYR A 567 8.50 -11.03 6.80
N HIS A 568 7.84 -11.69 7.74
CA HIS A 568 6.63 -12.48 7.50
C HIS A 568 5.58 -12.24 8.58
N PHE A 569 4.31 -12.33 8.20
CA PHE A 569 3.27 -12.73 9.14
C PHE A 569 3.23 -14.25 9.24
N LEU A 570 3.23 -14.75 10.48
CA LEU A 570 2.93 -16.13 10.80
C LEU A 570 1.64 -16.18 11.60
N ARG A 571 0.65 -16.87 11.05
CA ARG A 571 -0.50 -17.37 11.83
C ARG A 571 -0.18 -18.79 12.26
N SER A 572 -0.40 -19.13 13.52
CA SER A 572 -0.28 -20.49 14.00
C SER A 572 -1.32 -20.80 15.07
N LYS A 573 -1.87 -22.01 15.07
CA LYS A 573 -2.76 -22.48 16.15
C LYS A 573 -2.00 -22.77 17.44
N GLU A 574 -0.76 -23.23 17.31
CA GLU A 574 0.16 -23.44 18.43
C GLU A 574 0.96 -22.16 18.67
N LYS A 575 1.37 -21.91 19.92
CA LYS A 575 2.14 -20.71 20.24
C LYS A 575 3.59 -20.87 19.81
N VAL A 576 4.21 -19.75 19.43
CA VAL A 576 5.65 -19.71 19.13
C VAL A 576 6.44 -19.65 20.43
N LYS A 577 7.23 -20.69 20.69
CA LYS A 577 8.12 -20.80 21.85
C LYS A 577 9.47 -20.10 21.62
N LYS A 578 10.09 -20.32 20.45
CA LYS A 578 11.36 -19.68 20.06
C LYS A 578 11.54 -19.68 18.55
N VAL A 579 12.41 -18.79 18.06
CA VAL A 579 12.87 -18.74 16.67
C VAL A 579 14.39 -18.84 16.62
N GLU A 580 14.92 -19.76 15.80
CA GLU A 580 16.34 -19.90 15.48
C GLU A 580 16.61 -19.36 14.07
N GLY A 581 17.73 -18.66 13.87
CA GLY A 581 18.06 -18.01 12.59
C GLY A 581 17.29 -16.72 12.33
N GLY A 582 16.62 -16.17 13.35
CA GLY A 582 15.78 -14.99 13.25
C GLY A 582 15.18 -14.57 14.59
N TYR A 583 14.18 -13.71 14.54
CA TYR A 583 13.43 -13.22 15.70
C TYR A 583 11.93 -13.33 15.46
N TYR A 584 11.15 -13.25 16.54
CA TYR A 584 9.71 -13.08 16.43
C TYR A 584 9.19 -12.02 17.39
N LYS A 585 8.04 -11.44 17.03
CA LYS A 585 7.25 -10.57 17.89
C LYS A 585 5.79 -11.03 17.82
N LEU A 586 5.16 -11.25 18.96
CA LEU A 586 3.71 -11.42 19.00
C LEU A 586 3.05 -10.09 18.60
N ILE A 587 2.29 -10.10 17.50
CA ILE A 587 1.52 -8.94 17.05
C ILE A 587 0.22 -8.89 17.84
N ASP A 588 -0.47 -10.03 17.91
CA ASP A 588 -1.77 -10.12 18.55
C ASP A 588 -2.01 -11.50 19.17
N LYS A 589 -2.29 -11.50 20.47
CA LYS A 589 -2.50 -12.73 21.25
C LYS A 589 -3.79 -13.46 20.89
N ASP A 590 -4.88 -12.72 20.67
CA ASP A 590 -6.19 -13.33 20.42
C ASP A 590 -6.28 -13.94 19.02
N ARG A 591 -5.44 -13.46 18.10
CA ARG A 591 -5.39 -13.91 16.70
C ARG A 591 -4.25 -14.90 16.43
N ASN A 592 -3.44 -15.21 17.45
CA ASN A 592 -2.17 -15.96 17.34
C ASN A 592 -1.34 -15.54 16.12
N LEU A 593 -1.14 -14.23 15.99
CA LEU A 593 -0.47 -13.62 14.86
C LEU A 593 0.90 -13.10 15.30
N TYR A 594 1.94 -13.48 14.56
CA TYR A 594 3.33 -13.17 14.87
C TYR A 594 3.99 -12.47 13.68
N LEU A 595 4.87 -11.52 13.96
CA LEU A 595 5.87 -11.04 13.01
C LEU A 595 7.10 -11.94 13.14
N ILE A 596 7.53 -12.55 12.05
CA ILE A 596 8.79 -13.31 11.98
C ILE A 596 9.80 -12.49 11.18
N GLU A 597 11.01 -12.33 11.73
CA GLU A 597 12.14 -11.69 11.08
C GLU A 597 13.23 -12.74 10.81
N GLY A 598 13.39 -13.14 9.55
CA GLY A 598 14.42 -14.08 9.11
C GLY A 598 15.78 -13.42 8.88
N ARG A 599 16.84 -14.03 9.42
CA ARG A 599 18.23 -13.58 9.31
C ARG A 599 19.22 -14.66 8.87
N SER A 600 18.75 -15.84 8.56
CA SER A 600 19.57 -16.98 8.14
C SER A 600 18.92 -17.70 6.96
N PRO A 601 19.69 -18.43 6.12
CA PRO A 601 19.14 -19.17 4.97
C PRO A 601 18.01 -20.13 5.34
N VAL A 602 18.06 -20.68 6.55
CA VAL A 602 16.99 -21.47 7.17
C VAL A 602 16.63 -20.84 8.52
N VAL A 603 15.34 -20.61 8.73
CA VAL A 603 14.77 -20.16 10.01
C VAL A 603 13.92 -21.29 10.58
N LYS A 604 14.04 -21.55 11.88
CA LYS A 604 13.23 -22.55 12.57
C LYS A 604 12.33 -21.86 13.59
N VAL A 605 11.02 -21.99 13.41
CA VAL A 605 10.03 -21.53 14.38
C VAL A 605 9.56 -22.73 15.19
N ILE A 606 9.93 -22.78 16.46
CA ILE A 606 9.64 -23.90 17.35
C ILE A 606 8.39 -23.54 18.14
N LEU A 607 7.38 -24.40 18.05
CA LEU A 607 6.07 -24.26 18.67
C LEU A 607 6.04 -24.95 20.04
N GLU A 608 5.09 -24.54 20.88
CA GLU A 608 4.85 -25.12 22.22
C GLU A 608 4.42 -26.59 22.19
#